data_AF-A0A1H6G6K6-F1
#
_entry.id   AF-A0A1H6G6K6-F1
#
_cell.length_a   1.000
_cell.length_b   1.000
_cell.length_c   1.000
_cell.angle_alpha   90.00
_cell.angle_beta   90.00
_cell.angle_gamma   90.00
#
_symmetry.space_group_name_H-M   'P 1'
#
loop_
_entity.id
_entity.type
_entity.pdbx_description
1 polymer ?
#
loop_
_entity_poly.entity_id
_entity_poly.type
_entity_poly.pdbx_seq_one_letter_code
_entity_poly.pdbx_strand_id
1 'polypeptide(L)'
;MSNPEASPASPSPDEKRQPRQSRLVKAALGCQRLGRFDVTLRNVSLTGIGGQGPHILQIGERMTVFMPGHEPMMGTVRWVAGTRFGIQTDREIETIRLRVAHNDQIVAADSRADFQIIPPPRVDTWRPGLTRATNLPGQFGRKR
;
A
#
# COMPACT_ATOMS: atom_id res chain seq x y z
N MET A 1 -10.34 53.63 27.35
CA MET A 1 -9.61 52.35 27.17
C MET A 1 -10.35 51.27 27.94
N SER A 2 -10.79 50.20 27.26
CA SER A 2 -10.94 48.82 27.78
C SER A 2 -11.53 47.95 26.65
N ASN A 3 -10.83 46.87 26.33
CA ASN A 3 -11.08 45.90 25.26
C ASN A 3 -12.49 45.29 25.29
N PRO A 4 -13.11 45.02 24.12
CA PRO A 4 -14.11 43.96 24.02
C PRO A 4 -13.42 42.59 23.97
N GLU A 5 -13.96 41.70 24.79
CA GLU A 5 -13.57 40.32 25.05
C GLU A 5 -13.44 39.51 23.74
N ALA A 6 -12.24 38.98 23.48
CA ALA A 6 -12.00 38.06 22.38
C ALA A 6 -12.68 36.72 22.68
N SER A 7 -13.72 36.41 21.93
CA SER A 7 -14.37 35.09 21.94
C SER A 7 -13.35 34.03 21.46
N PRO A 8 -12.99 33.01 22.27
CA PRO A 8 -12.15 31.93 21.78
C PRO A 8 -13.02 31.01 20.94
N ALA A 9 -12.99 31.20 19.62
CA ALA A 9 -13.51 30.22 18.67
C ALA A 9 -12.62 28.96 18.74
N SER A 10 -12.88 28.12 19.72
CA SER A 10 -12.34 26.76 19.77
C SER A 10 -13.13 25.91 18.78
N PRO A 11 -12.53 25.33 17.73
CA PRO A 11 -13.25 24.35 16.90
C PRO A 11 -13.55 23.11 17.75
N SER A 12 -14.77 22.62 17.63
CA SER A 12 -15.32 21.48 18.38
C SER A 12 -14.47 20.20 18.25
N PRO A 13 -14.34 19.41 19.33
CA PRO A 13 -13.61 18.16 19.30
C PRO A 13 -14.47 17.05 18.68
N ASP A 14 -13.85 16.23 17.82
CA ASP A 14 -14.37 14.97 17.27
C ASP A 14 -15.50 15.03 16.22
N GLU A 15 -15.22 15.64 15.06
CA GLU A 15 -15.55 14.91 13.83
C GLU A 15 -14.67 13.65 13.81
N LYS A 16 -15.23 12.51 14.24
CA LYS A 16 -14.57 11.21 14.26
C LYS A 16 -13.70 11.04 13.02
N ARG A 17 -12.38 11.13 13.22
CA ARG A 17 -11.40 10.90 12.14
C ARG A 17 -11.74 9.54 11.52
N GLN A 18 -12.09 9.55 10.25
CA GLN A 18 -12.51 8.34 9.55
C GLN A 18 -11.45 7.24 9.71
N PRO A 19 -11.87 5.97 9.81
CA PRO A 19 -10.93 4.85 9.95
C PRO A 19 -9.95 4.84 8.77
N ARG A 20 -8.66 4.99 9.08
CA ARG A 20 -7.58 4.93 8.09
C ARG A 20 -7.10 3.51 7.96
N GLN A 21 -7.04 3.00 6.73
CA GLN A 21 -6.39 1.73 6.47
C GLN A 21 -4.91 1.97 6.23
N SER A 22 -4.07 1.36 7.08
CA SER A 22 -2.62 1.31 6.88
C SER A 22 -2.33 0.45 5.65
N ARG A 23 -1.79 1.06 4.60
CA ARG A 23 -1.49 0.41 3.32
C ARG A 23 -0.25 1.02 2.69
N LEU A 24 0.62 0.17 2.16
CA LEU A 24 1.76 0.60 1.35
C LEU A 24 1.34 0.64 -0.12
N VAL A 25 1.23 1.83 -0.71
CA VAL A 25 0.88 1.99 -2.13
C VAL A 25 1.92 2.86 -2.81
N LYS A 26 2.48 2.39 -3.93
CA LYS A 26 3.30 3.22 -4.82
C LYS A 26 2.36 4.13 -5.63
N ALA A 27 2.57 5.43 -5.54
CA ALA A 27 1.79 6.45 -6.21
C ALA A 27 2.72 7.53 -6.77
N ALA A 28 2.17 8.49 -7.50
CA ALA A 28 2.89 9.70 -7.89
C ALA A 28 2.09 10.95 -7.50
N LEU A 29 2.81 12.02 -7.18
CA LEU A 29 2.25 13.36 -7.01
C LEU A 29 2.76 14.28 -8.11
N GLY A 30 1.96 15.28 -8.48
CA GLY A 30 2.33 16.31 -9.45
C GLY A 30 1.96 17.72 -9.01
N CYS A 31 2.88 18.67 -9.16
CA CYS A 31 2.58 20.12 -9.18
C CYS A 31 3.46 20.86 -10.15
N GLN A 32 3.13 22.14 -10.37
CA GLN A 32 3.93 23.05 -11.18
C GLN A 32 5.36 23.23 -10.65
N ARG A 33 5.55 23.25 -9.33
CA ARG A 33 6.84 23.54 -8.70
C ARG A 33 7.84 22.39 -8.78
N LEU A 34 7.37 21.16 -8.58
CA LEU A 34 8.23 19.96 -8.46
C LEU A 34 8.08 19.01 -9.65
N GLY A 35 7.22 19.31 -10.61
CA GLY A 35 6.83 18.36 -11.64
C GLY A 35 6.13 17.15 -11.03
N ARG A 36 6.31 15.98 -11.66
CA ARG A 36 5.74 14.71 -11.21
C ARG A 36 6.82 13.83 -10.57
N PHE A 37 6.55 13.29 -9.39
CA PHE A 37 7.47 12.43 -8.65
C PHE A 37 6.76 11.30 -7.91
N ASP A 38 7.48 10.18 -7.74
CA ASP A 38 6.98 9.00 -7.05
C ASP A 38 6.94 9.21 -5.52
N VAL A 39 5.92 8.65 -4.88
CA VAL A 39 5.73 8.66 -3.42
C VAL A 39 5.23 7.30 -2.93
N THR A 40 5.40 7.07 -1.64
CA THR A 40 4.84 5.92 -0.95
C THR A 40 3.72 6.39 -0.03
N LEU A 41 2.49 5.97 -0.31
CA LEU A 41 1.36 6.17 0.59
C LEU A 41 1.41 5.11 1.69
N ARG A 42 1.11 5.53 2.92
CA ARG A 42 1.08 4.68 4.13
C ARG A 42 -0.30 4.57 4.74
N ASN A 43 -1.10 5.64 4.66
CA ASN A 43 -2.43 5.71 5.23
C ASN A 43 -3.40 6.22 4.15
N VAL A 44 -4.49 5.50 3.93
CA VAL A 44 -5.55 5.93 3.00
C VAL A 44 -6.90 5.85 3.72
N SER A 45 -7.67 6.93 3.65
CA SER A 45 -9.08 7.03 4.07
C SER A 45 -9.94 7.44 2.87
N LEU A 46 -11.26 7.56 3.05
CA LEU A 46 -12.18 7.97 1.98
C LEU A 46 -11.81 9.35 1.41
N THR A 47 -11.39 10.29 2.24
CA THR A 47 -11.19 11.71 1.85
C THR A 47 -9.73 12.17 1.88
N GLY A 48 -8.78 11.25 2.05
CA GLY A 48 -7.40 11.68 2.20
C GLY A 48 -6.38 10.57 2.26
N ILE A 49 -5.13 10.99 2.05
CA ILE A 49 -3.95 10.14 1.99
C ILE A 49 -2.85 10.71 2.87
N GLY A 50 -2.06 9.83 3.47
CA GLY A 50 -0.83 10.16 4.17
C GLY A 50 0.31 9.33 3.61
N GLY A 51 1.44 9.96 3.34
CA GLY A 51 2.56 9.31 2.68
C GLY A 51 3.91 9.96 2.97
N GLN A 52 4.91 9.51 2.23
CA GLN A 52 6.28 10.01 2.26
C GLN A 52 6.82 10.09 0.83
N GLY A 53 7.58 11.14 0.54
CA GLY A 53 8.18 11.37 -0.78
C GLY A 53 9.61 11.92 -0.71
N PRO A 54 10.24 12.19 -1.86
CA PRO A 54 11.60 12.75 -1.93
C PRO A 54 11.68 14.25 -1.60
N HIS A 55 10.55 14.96 -1.65
CA HIS A 55 10.50 16.42 -1.49
C HIS A 55 9.64 16.84 -0.29
N ILE A 56 9.98 18.00 0.29
CA ILE A 56 9.15 18.68 1.27
C ILE A 56 8.06 19.44 0.51
N LEU A 57 6.80 19.16 0.87
CA LEU A 57 5.63 19.84 0.29
C LEU A 57 5.29 21.11 1.07
N GLN A 58 4.50 21.99 0.50
CA GLN A 58 3.99 23.17 1.20
C GLN A 58 2.55 22.95 1.66
N ILE A 59 2.21 23.34 2.89
CA ILE A 59 0.83 23.28 3.38
C ILE A 59 -0.05 24.21 2.54
N GLY A 60 -1.21 23.73 2.10
CA GLY A 60 -2.10 24.44 1.18
C GLY A 60 -1.77 24.22 -0.31
N GLU A 61 -0.65 23.57 -0.64
CA GLU A 61 -0.26 23.31 -2.02
C GLU A 61 -1.26 22.36 -2.70
N ARG A 62 -1.63 22.68 -3.95
CA ARG A 62 -2.51 21.87 -4.78
C ARG A 62 -1.70 20.81 -5.52
N MET A 63 -2.09 19.56 -5.33
CA MET A 63 -1.40 18.39 -5.83
C MET A 63 -2.32 17.61 -6.76
N THR A 64 -1.77 17.13 -7.87
CA THR A 64 -2.37 16.04 -8.63
C THR A 64 -1.92 14.72 -8.02
N VAL A 65 -2.87 13.88 -7.63
CA VAL A 65 -2.61 12.57 -7.05
C VAL A 65 -2.87 11.50 -8.10
N PHE A 66 -1.85 10.71 -8.40
CA PHE A 66 -1.93 9.56 -9.30
C PHE A 66 -1.81 8.28 -8.47
N MET A 67 -2.91 7.54 -8.33
CA MET A 67 -2.96 6.28 -7.59
C MET A 67 -3.43 5.14 -8.49
N PRO A 68 -2.98 3.90 -8.25
CA PRO A 68 -3.46 2.74 -8.98
C PRO A 68 -5.00 2.58 -8.89
N GLY A 69 -5.63 2.27 -10.01
CA GLY A 69 -7.08 2.02 -10.09
C GLY A 69 -7.98 3.25 -9.90
N HIS A 70 -7.40 4.47 -9.89
CA HIS A 70 -8.14 5.73 -9.79
C HIS A 70 -7.70 6.67 -10.90
N GLU A 71 -8.66 7.44 -11.41
CA GLU A 71 -8.35 8.59 -12.25
C GLU A 71 -7.53 9.63 -11.45
N PRO A 72 -6.62 10.37 -12.10
CA PRO A 72 -5.90 11.45 -11.46
C PRO A 72 -6.87 12.44 -10.80
N MET A 73 -6.62 12.78 -9.54
CA MET A 73 -7.49 13.67 -8.79
C MET A 73 -6.71 14.77 -8.09
N MET A 74 -7.37 15.90 -7.88
CA MET A 74 -6.81 17.00 -7.10
C MET A 74 -6.86 16.70 -5.61
N GLY A 75 -5.90 17.24 -4.89
CA GLY A 75 -5.91 17.32 -3.44
C GLY A 75 -5.11 18.49 -2.92
N THR A 76 -5.32 18.81 -1.65
CA THR A 76 -4.65 19.91 -0.95
C THR A 76 -3.82 19.35 0.20
N VAL A 77 -2.55 19.77 0.30
CA VAL A 77 -1.68 19.40 1.42
C VAL A 77 -2.22 20.03 2.71
N ARG A 78 -2.49 19.22 3.74
CA ARG A 78 -3.04 19.65 5.03
C ARG A 78 -2.02 19.66 6.16
N TRP A 79 -0.98 18.83 6.07
CA TRP A 79 0.12 18.83 7.03
C TRP A 79 1.39 18.28 6.39
N VAL A 80 2.55 18.70 6.91
CA VAL A 80 3.88 18.26 6.49
C VAL A 80 4.76 18.08 7.72
N ALA A 81 5.53 16.99 7.76
CA ALA A 81 6.51 16.69 8.79
C ALA A 81 7.76 16.10 8.12
N GLY A 82 8.73 16.97 7.81
CA GLY A 82 9.86 16.62 6.96
C GLY A 82 9.40 16.20 5.57
N THR A 83 9.72 14.97 5.16
CA THR A 83 9.28 14.39 3.88
C THR A 83 7.95 13.64 3.96
N ARG A 84 7.32 13.61 5.13
CA ARG A 84 5.99 13.03 5.33
C ARG A 84 4.94 14.12 5.14
N PHE A 85 3.78 13.72 4.62
CA PHE A 85 2.70 14.64 4.32
C PHE A 85 1.35 13.97 4.50
N GLY A 86 0.32 14.81 4.64
CA GLY A 86 -1.06 14.40 4.43
C GLY A 86 -1.77 15.33 3.45
N ILE A 87 -2.50 14.73 2.53
CA ILE A 87 -3.27 15.40 1.50
C ILE A 87 -4.73 15.03 1.69
N GLN A 88 -5.60 16.04 1.69
CA GLN A 88 -7.05 15.85 1.56
C GLN A 88 -7.39 15.84 0.07
N THR A 89 -8.10 14.82 -0.38
CA THR A 89 -8.51 14.70 -1.78
C THR A 89 -9.85 15.37 -2.02
N ASP A 90 -10.03 15.93 -3.21
CA ASP A 90 -11.29 16.58 -3.59
C ASP A 90 -12.38 15.55 -3.94
N ARG A 91 -11.97 14.32 -4.27
CA ARG A 91 -12.84 13.20 -4.58
C ARG A 91 -12.63 12.09 -3.57
N GLU A 92 -13.67 11.30 -3.39
CA GLU A 92 -13.60 10.10 -2.55
C GLU A 92 -12.69 9.03 -3.15
N ILE A 93 -12.01 8.29 -2.28
CA ILE A 93 -11.08 7.24 -2.60
C ILE A 93 -11.74 5.89 -2.33
N GLU A 94 -11.95 5.11 -3.38
CA GLU A 94 -12.44 3.74 -3.27
C GLU A 94 -11.28 2.81 -2.88
N THR A 95 -11.05 2.67 -1.56
CA THR A 95 -9.92 1.88 -1.03
C THR A 95 -9.90 0.42 -1.50
N ILE A 96 -11.01 -0.14 -1.98
CA ILE A 96 -11.07 -1.49 -2.55
C ILE A 96 -10.27 -1.56 -3.87
N ARG A 97 -10.36 -0.55 -4.74
CA ARG A 97 -9.67 -0.51 -6.03
C ARG A 97 -8.15 -0.50 -5.90
N LEU A 98 -7.64 0.08 -4.81
CA LEU A 98 -6.21 0.05 -4.50
C LEU A 98 -5.66 -1.37 -4.28
N ARG A 99 -6.50 -2.35 -3.87
CA ARG A 99 -6.06 -3.75 -3.73
C ARG A 99 -5.94 -4.43 -5.09
N VAL A 100 -6.95 -4.26 -5.93
CA VAL A 100 -7.06 -4.93 -7.23
C VAL A 100 -5.96 -4.46 -8.16
N ALA A 101 -5.74 -3.15 -8.23
CA ALA A 101 -4.69 -2.58 -9.06
C ALA A 101 -3.28 -2.95 -8.59
N HIS A 102 -3.10 -3.30 -7.32
CA HIS A 102 -1.82 -3.81 -6.84
C HIS A 102 -1.55 -5.23 -7.37
N ASN A 103 -2.55 -6.12 -7.39
CA ASN A 103 -2.38 -7.47 -7.91
C ASN A 103 -2.06 -7.51 -9.41
N ASP A 104 -2.69 -6.64 -10.22
CA ASP A 104 -2.44 -6.59 -11.67
C ASP A 104 -1.10 -5.96 -12.05
N GLN A 105 -0.52 -5.12 -11.17
CA GLN A 105 0.76 -4.43 -11.43
C GLN A 105 1.97 -5.12 -10.79
N ILE A 106 1.79 -6.23 -10.06
CA ILE A 106 2.91 -7.11 -9.71
C ILE A 106 3.32 -7.84 -10.99
N VAL A 107 4.08 -7.14 -11.84
CA VAL A 107 5.05 -7.80 -12.70
C VAL A 107 6.08 -8.35 -11.72
N ALA A 108 5.93 -9.61 -11.32
CA ALA A 108 6.93 -10.30 -10.52
C ALA A 108 8.29 -10.02 -11.17
N ALA A 109 9.32 -9.68 -10.38
CA ALA A 109 10.68 -9.46 -10.90
C ALA A 109 11.13 -10.63 -11.80
N ASP A 110 10.52 -11.78 -11.57
CA ASP A 110 10.51 -13.00 -12.33
C ASP A 110 10.12 -12.88 -13.81
N SER A 111 9.46 -11.79 -14.22
CA SER A 111 8.98 -11.59 -15.59
C SER A 111 10.06 -11.06 -16.53
N ARG A 112 11.24 -10.70 -15.99
CA ARG A 112 12.40 -10.19 -16.76
C ARG A 112 13.72 -10.87 -16.40
N ALA A 113 13.70 -11.88 -15.53
CA ALA A 113 14.87 -12.66 -15.21
C ALA A 113 14.60 -14.11 -15.63
N ASP A 114 15.50 -14.70 -16.40
CA ASP A 114 15.55 -16.13 -16.69
C ASP A 114 16.03 -16.91 -15.45
N PHE A 115 15.52 -16.60 -14.25
CA PHE A 115 15.86 -17.36 -13.06
C PHE A 115 15.08 -18.69 -13.14
N GLN A 116 15.80 -19.75 -13.52
CA GLN A 116 15.26 -21.09 -13.45
C GLN A 116 15.32 -21.53 -11.99
N ILE A 117 14.17 -21.78 -11.37
CA ILE A 117 14.13 -22.48 -10.07
C ILE A 117 14.65 -23.90 -10.32
N ILE A 118 15.93 -24.13 -10.04
CA ILE A 118 16.52 -25.46 -10.13
C ILE A 118 15.96 -26.26 -8.94
N PRO A 119 15.15 -27.30 -9.16
CA PRO A 119 14.68 -28.13 -8.06
C PRO A 119 15.91 -28.71 -7.34
N PRO A 120 15.85 -28.85 -6.00
CA PRO A 120 16.95 -29.46 -5.27
C PRO A 120 17.27 -30.81 -5.91
N PRO A 121 18.54 -31.13 -6.19
CA PRO A 121 18.89 -32.40 -6.80
C PRO A 121 18.34 -33.52 -5.92
N ARG A 122 17.50 -34.38 -6.49
CA ARG A 122 17.06 -35.61 -5.84
C ARG A 122 18.25 -36.56 -5.83
N VAL A 123 19.17 -36.33 -4.90
CA VAL A 123 20.21 -37.31 -4.60
C VAL A 123 19.52 -38.41 -3.82
N ASP A 124 19.09 -39.45 -4.53
CA ASP A 124 18.62 -40.68 -3.90
C ASP A 124 19.84 -41.29 -3.20
N THR A 125 20.02 -40.93 -1.92
CA THR A 125 21.15 -41.38 -1.13
C THR A 125 20.78 -42.78 -0.66
N TRP A 126 20.83 -43.75 -1.58
CA TRP A 126 20.72 -45.15 -1.23
C TRP A 126 21.82 -45.44 -0.20
N ARG A 127 21.39 -45.68 1.04
CA ARG A 127 22.29 -46.03 2.14
C ARG A 127 22.54 -47.53 2.08
N PRO A 128 23.77 -47.99 1.79
CA PRO A 128 24.09 -49.41 1.82
C PRO A 128 23.81 -49.96 3.22
N GLY A 129 22.95 -50.98 3.31
CA GLY A 129 22.58 -51.63 4.57
C GLY A 129 21.19 -51.29 5.13
N LEU A 130 20.44 -50.35 4.53
CA LEU A 130 19.04 -50.09 4.91
C LEU A 130 18.09 -50.97 4.08
N THR A 131 17.89 -52.22 4.49
CA THR A 131 16.84 -53.08 3.91
C THR A 131 15.48 -52.49 4.23
N ARG A 132 14.77 -52.02 3.20
CA ARG A 132 13.37 -51.62 3.28
C ARG A 132 12.58 -52.86 3.68
N ALA A 133 12.24 -53.00 4.95
CA ALA A 133 11.35 -54.05 5.43
C ALA A 133 9.98 -53.85 4.77
N THR A 134 9.73 -54.58 3.68
CA THR A 134 8.39 -54.74 3.10
C THR A 134 7.59 -55.62 4.05
N ASN A 135 6.82 -54.98 4.93
CA ASN A 135 5.62 -55.55 5.51
C ASN A 135 4.51 -54.49 5.39
N LEU A 136 3.78 -54.52 4.28
CA LEU A 136 2.48 -53.87 4.16
C LEU A 136 1.42 -54.90 4.56
N PRO A 137 0.70 -54.76 5.69
CA PRO A 137 -0.55 -55.49 5.89
C PRO A 137 -1.69 -54.78 5.14
N GLY A 138 -2.57 -55.60 4.57
CA GLY A 138 -3.51 -55.29 3.49
C GLY A 138 -4.50 -54.15 3.70
N GLN A 139 -4.68 -53.35 2.66
CA GLN A 139 -5.91 -52.58 2.44
C GLN A 139 -6.95 -53.48 1.78
N PHE A 140 -7.94 -53.94 2.55
CA PHE A 140 -9.18 -54.49 1.99
C PHE A 140 -10.05 -53.32 1.50
N GLY A 141 -10.01 -53.04 0.20
CA GLY A 141 -11.05 -52.25 -0.47
C GLY A 141 -12.25 -53.14 -0.78
N ARG A 142 -13.36 -52.98 -0.04
CA ARG A 142 -14.63 -53.66 -0.33
C ARG A 142 -15.37 -52.88 -1.42
N LYS A 143 -15.63 -53.51 -2.58
CA LYS A 143 -16.62 -53.04 -3.55
C LYS A 143 -17.97 -53.69 -3.26
N ARG A 144 -18.95 -52.88 -2.87
CA ARG A 144 -20.25 -52.71 -3.54
C ARG A 144 -21.05 -51.64 -2.79
#